data_AF-A0A935Y1V7-F1
#
_entry.id   AF-A0A935Y1V7-F1
#
_cell.length_a   1.000
_cell.length_b   1.000
_cell.length_c   1.000
_cell.angle_alpha   90.00
_cell.angle_beta   90.00
_cell.angle_gamma   90.00
#
_symmetry.space_group_name_H-M   'P 1'
#
loop_
_entity.id
_entity.type
_entity.pdbx_description
1 polymer ?
#
loop_
_entity_poly.entity_id
_entity_poly.type
_entity_poly.pdbx_seq_one_letter_code
_entity_poly.pdbx_strand_id
1 'polypeptide(L)'
;MKMSERKFALVGNPNSGTSTLFNALTGLDQKVGNFPGVTVDLYEGHLKLDATHQCTLVDLPGAYSLHANTKDEFILTKQLVHPSSNLSIHVIIYVLDARYLNKQLLLLSQVLDLGFQVVVALSFTERLEEEDRLHITEFISENTSCKVIPIHSKSGKGILELQDALLHLPSNKIFRKPIYQIPVSYLKELESNTSLMDKTLYHRLLLKHYQVDPAGNNFGLNPFSHPESIHQQIQETMSRYTILDNWVAILNKKHHPHTPSQSVLTRKLDAVATHPFWGYVLFFAVILVVFHSIFSLATIPMDWIEEGFLKINQFLRHQLL
;
A
#
# COMPACT_ATOMS: atom_id res chain seq x y z
N MET A 1 -21.08 20.67 -22.80
CA MET A 1 -20.06 21.02 -21.80
C MET A 1 -18.83 20.18 -22.13
N LYS A 2 -17.70 20.77 -22.54
CA LYS A 2 -16.46 19.97 -22.72
C LYS A 2 -16.22 19.27 -21.38
N MET A 3 -16.21 17.93 -21.35
CA MET A 3 -15.74 17.22 -20.15
C MET A 3 -14.32 17.72 -19.90
N SER A 4 -14.16 18.54 -18.86
CA SER A 4 -12.83 18.80 -18.30
C SER A 4 -12.19 17.43 -18.06
N GLU A 5 -10.99 17.24 -18.57
CA GLU A 5 -10.24 15.98 -18.57
C GLU A 5 -10.34 15.33 -17.18
N ARG A 6 -11.19 14.30 -17.04
CA ARG A 6 -11.47 13.68 -15.73
C ARG A 6 -10.21 12.96 -15.31
N LYS A 7 -9.65 13.32 -14.16
CA LYS A 7 -8.38 12.77 -13.65
C LYS A 7 -8.63 11.70 -12.59
N PHE A 8 -8.05 10.54 -12.80
CA PHE A 8 -8.18 9.32 -12.01
C PHE A 8 -6.84 9.05 -11.36
N ALA A 9 -6.84 8.58 -10.12
CA ALA A 9 -5.62 8.16 -9.44
C ALA A 9 -5.64 6.66 -9.18
N LEU A 10 -4.52 6.01 -9.46
CA LEU A 10 -4.25 4.65 -9.02
C LEU A 10 -3.65 4.72 -7.62
N VAL A 11 -4.27 4.02 -6.67
CA VAL A 11 -3.85 4.02 -5.26
C VAL A 11 -3.81 2.58 -4.76
N GLY A 12 -2.82 2.23 -3.97
CA GLY A 12 -2.75 0.93 -3.32
C GLY A 12 -1.51 0.80 -2.47
N ASN A 13 -1.38 -0.33 -1.79
CA ASN A 13 -0.18 -0.64 -1.03
C ASN A 13 1.01 -0.92 -1.96
N PRO A 14 2.25 -0.76 -1.47
CA PRO A 14 3.42 -1.22 -2.19
C PRO A 14 3.29 -2.70 -2.58
N ASN A 15 3.66 -3.02 -3.81
CA ASN A 15 3.60 -4.38 -4.40
C ASN A 15 2.19 -4.97 -4.58
N SER A 16 1.11 -4.19 -4.49
CA SER A 16 -0.27 -4.68 -4.73
C SER A 16 -0.61 -4.85 -6.22
N GLY A 17 0.28 -4.51 -7.14
CA GLY A 17 0.05 -4.60 -8.59
C GLY A 17 -0.36 -3.29 -9.24
N THR A 18 -0.25 -2.16 -8.54
CA THR A 18 -0.52 -0.79 -9.01
C THR A 18 0.17 -0.50 -10.35
N SER A 19 1.50 -0.55 -10.42
CA SER A 19 2.22 -0.25 -11.67
C SER A 19 1.90 -1.24 -12.81
N THR A 20 1.59 -2.50 -12.50
CA THR A 20 1.16 -3.48 -13.51
C THR A 20 -0.19 -3.10 -14.10
N LEU A 21 -1.15 -2.70 -13.26
CA LEU A 21 -2.46 -2.23 -13.69
C LEU A 21 -2.36 -0.90 -14.44
N PHE A 22 -1.51 0.02 -13.99
CA PHE A 22 -1.22 1.27 -14.69
C PHE A 22 -0.81 1.00 -16.14
N ASN A 23 0.22 0.17 -16.33
CA ASN A 23 0.73 -0.19 -17.66
C ASN A 23 -0.33 -0.87 -18.52
N ALA A 24 -1.18 -1.72 -17.92
CA ALA A 24 -2.27 -2.39 -18.63
C ALA A 24 -3.36 -1.42 -19.12
N LEU A 25 -3.58 -0.32 -18.37
CA LEU A 25 -4.60 0.68 -18.66
C LEU A 25 -4.12 1.79 -19.62
N THR A 26 -2.84 2.17 -19.55
CA THR A 26 -2.27 3.29 -20.33
C THR A 26 -1.48 2.83 -21.55
N GLY A 27 -0.97 1.59 -21.56
CA GLY A 27 -0.11 1.07 -22.62
C GLY A 27 1.19 1.87 -22.73
N LEU A 28 1.49 2.37 -23.94
CA LEU A 28 2.70 3.17 -24.21
C LEU A 28 2.48 4.69 -24.02
N ASP A 29 1.25 5.13 -23.77
CA ASP A 29 0.90 6.55 -23.72
C ASP A 29 1.04 7.10 -22.29
N GLN A 30 2.29 7.10 -21.82
CA GLN A 30 2.67 7.53 -20.47
C GLN A 30 3.82 8.54 -20.49
N LYS A 31 3.82 9.44 -19.52
CA LYS A 31 4.85 10.44 -19.27
C LYS A 31 5.35 10.28 -17.84
N VAL A 32 6.66 10.37 -17.69
CA VAL A 32 7.34 10.35 -16.40
C VAL A 32 7.81 11.78 -16.09
N GLY A 33 7.38 12.29 -14.94
CA GLY A 33 7.82 13.56 -14.38
C GLY A 33 8.26 13.38 -12.93
N ASN A 34 8.34 14.47 -12.18
CA ASN A 34 8.56 14.45 -10.75
C ASN A 34 7.45 15.25 -10.05
N PHE A 35 7.08 14.82 -8.84
CA PHE A 35 6.24 15.65 -7.99
C PHE A 35 6.97 16.96 -7.63
N PRO A 36 6.27 18.11 -7.58
CA PRO A 36 6.91 19.39 -7.30
C PRO A 36 7.66 19.40 -5.95
N GLY A 37 8.96 19.73 -6.01
CA GLY A 37 9.81 19.89 -4.82
C GLY A 37 10.32 18.59 -4.20
N VAL A 38 10.16 17.44 -4.86
CA VAL A 38 10.65 16.12 -4.38
C VAL A 38 11.20 15.27 -5.54
N THR A 39 12.05 14.29 -5.23
CA THR A 39 12.68 13.37 -6.20
C THR A 39 11.86 12.08 -6.39
N VAL A 40 10.55 12.17 -6.28
CA VAL A 40 9.66 11.01 -6.45
C VAL A 40 8.97 11.15 -7.80
N ASP A 41 9.07 10.09 -8.58
CA ASP A 41 8.53 10.03 -9.93
C ASP A 41 7.00 10.20 -9.91
N LEU A 42 6.49 10.96 -10.88
CA LEU A 42 5.07 11.08 -11.20
C LEU A 42 4.85 10.39 -12.54
N TYR A 43 4.09 9.30 -12.55
CA TYR A 43 3.67 8.65 -13.78
C TYR A 43 2.25 9.12 -14.13
N GLU A 44 2.10 9.73 -15.31
CA GLU A 44 0.81 10.19 -15.83
C GLU A 44 0.62 9.60 -17.22
N GLY A 45 -0.55 9.02 -17.50
CA GLY A 45 -0.87 8.44 -18.79
C GLY A 45 -2.32 8.63 -19.16
N HIS A 46 -2.65 8.28 -20.39
CA HIS A 46 -4.01 8.38 -20.87
C HIS A 46 -4.78 7.07 -20.70
N LEU A 47 -5.91 7.14 -19.98
CA LEU A 47 -6.85 6.05 -19.82
C LEU A 47 -7.98 6.21 -20.83
N LYS A 48 -8.11 5.26 -21.76
CA LYS A 48 -9.27 5.17 -22.65
C LYS A 48 -10.35 4.36 -21.96
N LEU A 49 -11.53 4.94 -21.74
CA LEU A 49 -12.67 4.22 -21.18
C LEU A 49 -13.52 3.58 -22.29
N ASP A 50 -13.67 4.29 -23.41
CA ASP A 50 -14.27 3.79 -24.66
C ASP A 50 -13.70 4.57 -25.87
N ALA A 51 -14.38 4.50 -27.02
CA ALA A 51 -13.94 5.18 -28.25
C ALA A 51 -14.01 6.72 -28.18
N THR A 52 -14.80 7.30 -27.26
CA THR A 52 -15.06 8.75 -27.18
C THR A 52 -14.67 9.38 -25.85
N HIS A 53 -14.42 8.58 -24.82
CA HIS A 53 -14.09 9.02 -23.47
C HIS A 53 -12.63 8.66 -23.14
N GLN A 54 -11.81 9.70 -23.05
CA GLN A 54 -10.42 9.63 -22.61
C GLN A 54 -10.26 10.44 -21.32
N CYS A 55 -9.53 9.87 -20.37
CA CYS A 55 -9.28 10.42 -19.05
C CYS A 55 -7.76 10.42 -18.79
N THR A 56 -7.33 11.20 -17.81
CA THR A 56 -5.95 11.15 -17.34
C THR A 56 -5.87 10.18 -16.16
N LEU A 57 -4.93 9.25 -16.18
CA LEU A 57 -4.62 8.37 -15.06
C LEU A 57 -3.25 8.74 -14.49
N VAL A 58 -3.18 8.94 -13.18
CA VAL A 58 -1.94 9.16 -12.45
C VAL A 58 -1.65 7.99 -11.53
N ASP A 59 -0.41 7.49 -11.55
CA ASP A 59 0.06 6.51 -10.57
C ASP A 59 0.54 7.27 -9.33
N LEU A 60 -0.09 7.03 -8.18
CA LEU A 60 0.39 7.58 -6.91
C LEU A 60 1.34 6.59 -6.23
N PRO A 61 2.39 7.07 -5.53
CA PRO A 61 3.30 6.19 -4.80
C PRO A 61 2.55 5.28 -3.82
N GLY A 62 3.00 4.04 -3.70
CA GLY A 62 2.37 3.08 -2.80
C GLY A 62 2.47 3.50 -1.33
N ALA A 63 1.41 3.29 -0.56
CA ALA A 63 1.34 3.64 0.87
C ALA A 63 0.73 2.52 1.71
N TYR A 64 1.08 2.41 2.99
CA TYR A 64 0.34 1.53 3.92
C TYR A 64 -0.73 2.29 4.71
N SER A 65 -0.59 3.61 4.84
CA SER A 65 -1.48 4.48 5.60
C SER A 65 -1.38 5.92 5.10
N LEU A 66 -2.42 6.72 5.36
CA LEU A 66 -2.40 8.18 5.25
C LEU A 66 -1.68 8.86 6.44
N HIS A 67 -1.23 8.10 7.44
CA HIS A 67 -0.29 8.56 8.45
C HIS A 67 1.13 8.29 7.94
N ALA A 68 1.68 9.25 7.22
CA ALA A 68 2.89 9.08 6.44
C ALA A 68 4.13 8.96 7.34
N ASN A 69 4.84 7.86 7.19
CA ASN A 69 6.14 7.63 7.82
C ASN A 69 7.29 7.66 6.79
N THR A 70 6.96 7.70 5.51
CA THR A 70 7.89 7.72 4.38
C THR A 70 7.60 8.88 3.42
N LYS A 71 8.55 9.19 2.53
CA LYS A 71 8.37 10.22 1.49
C LYS A 71 7.24 9.88 0.52
N ASP A 72 7.11 8.61 0.15
CA ASP A 72 6.10 8.12 -0.78
C ASP A 72 4.69 8.25 -0.18
N GLU A 73 4.52 7.80 1.06
CA GLU A 73 3.27 7.97 1.81
C GLU A 73 2.90 9.44 2.02
N PHE A 74 3.91 10.28 2.25
CA PHE A 74 3.70 11.72 2.41
C PHE A 74 3.16 12.35 1.12
N ILE A 75 3.73 11.98 -0.02
CA ILE A 75 3.28 12.48 -1.33
C ILE A 75 1.86 12.02 -1.61
N LEU A 76 1.57 10.72 -1.45
CA LEU A 76 0.22 10.19 -1.62
C LEU A 76 -0.77 10.96 -0.74
N THR A 77 -0.45 11.12 0.55
CA THR A 77 -1.33 11.81 1.49
C THR A 77 -1.53 13.27 1.10
N LYS A 78 -0.46 13.97 0.73
CA LYS A 78 -0.53 15.35 0.24
C LYS A 78 -1.42 15.47 -0.99
N GLN A 79 -1.32 14.57 -1.97
CA GLN A 79 -2.14 14.65 -3.18
C GLN A 79 -3.63 14.39 -2.93
N LEU A 80 -3.95 13.52 -1.97
CA LEU A 80 -5.33 13.18 -1.63
C LEU A 80 -5.99 14.17 -0.67
N VAL A 81 -5.22 14.76 0.24
CA VAL A 81 -5.76 15.60 1.33
C VAL A 81 -5.65 17.09 1.03
N HIS A 82 -4.62 17.53 0.31
CA HIS A 82 -4.39 18.96 0.16
C HIS A 82 -5.45 19.65 -0.73
N PRO A 83 -6.10 20.75 -0.28
CA PRO A 83 -7.16 21.40 -1.05
C PRO A 83 -6.70 21.94 -2.41
N SER A 84 -5.45 22.39 -2.48
CA SER A 84 -4.83 22.90 -3.70
C SER A 84 -3.90 21.84 -4.35
N SER A 85 -4.22 20.55 -4.24
CA SER A 85 -3.41 19.52 -4.91
C SER A 85 -3.47 19.71 -6.42
N ASN A 86 -2.31 19.62 -7.08
CA ASN A 86 -2.20 19.89 -8.51
C ASN A 86 -2.87 18.82 -9.38
N LEU A 87 -3.29 17.71 -8.77
CA LEU A 87 -3.81 16.55 -9.47
C LEU A 87 -5.33 16.49 -9.55
N SER A 88 -6.10 17.38 -8.89
CA SER A 88 -7.57 17.46 -8.97
C SER A 88 -8.24 16.09 -9.16
N ILE A 89 -8.00 15.16 -8.24
CA ILE A 89 -8.38 13.74 -8.40
C ILE A 89 -9.90 13.61 -8.22
N HIS A 90 -10.57 13.02 -9.20
CA HIS A 90 -12.02 12.83 -9.20
C HIS A 90 -12.43 11.42 -8.75
N VAL A 91 -11.66 10.42 -9.17
CA VAL A 91 -11.94 9.01 -8.94
C VAL A 91 -10.64 8.31 -8.54
N ILE A 92 -10.73 7.40 -7.57
CA ILE A 92 -9.63 6.53 -7.19
C ILE A 92 -9.94 5.12 -7.69
N ILE A 93 -8.98 4.56 -8.42
CA ILE A 93 -8.90 3.13 -8.71
C ILE A 93 -8.02 2.53 -7.61
N TYR A 94 -8.62 1.86 -6.64
CA TYR A 94 -7.89 1.27 -5.53
C TYR A 94 -7.46 -0.16 -5.86
N VAL A 95 -6.16 -0.44 -5.86
CA VAL A 95 -5.61 -1.77 -6.14
C VAL A 95 -5.44 -2.55 -4.85
N LEU A 96 -6.31 -3.54 -4.66
CA LEU A 96 -6.40 -4.37 -3.47
C LEU A 96 -5.80 -5.75 -3.71
N ASP A 97 -4.70 -6.08 -3.04
CA ASP A 97 -4.08 -7.42 -3.14
C ASP A 97 -4.89 -8.46 -2.35
N ALA A 98 -5.49 -9.42 -3.07
CA ALA A 98 -6.32 -10.46 -2.47
C ALA A 98 -5.56 -11.40 -1.52
N ARG A 99 -4.23 -11.46 -1.60
CA ARG A 99 -3.39 -12.35 -0.77
C ARG A 99 -3.15 -11.79 0.64
N TYR A 100 -3.31 -10.48 0.83
CA TYR A 100 -2.90 -9.77 2.06
C TYR A 100 -3.95 -8.75 2.54
N LEU A 101 -5.23 -9.15 2.55
CA LEU A 101 -6.35 -8.26 2.87
C LEU A 101 -6.20 -7.49 4.20
N ASN A 102 -5.65 -8.12 5.24
CA ASN A 102 -5.44 -7.48 6.55
C ASN A 102 -4.62 -6.19 6.49
N LYS A 103 -3.56 -6.16 5.69
CA LYS A 103 -2.70 -4.97 5.54
C LYS A 103 -3.24 -3.98 4.53
N GLN A 104 -4.00 -4.47 3.56
CA GLN A 104 -4.46 -3.66 2.43
C GLN A 104 -5.74 -2.87 2.75
N LEU A 105 -6.60 -3.38 3.63
CA LEU A 105 -7.87 -2.73 3.94
C LEU A 105 -7.72 -1.45 4.77
N LEU A 106 -6.60 -1.26 5.48
CA LEU A 106 -6.37 -0.04 6.27
C LEU A 106 -6.38 1.20 5.38
N LEU A 107 -5.50 1.27 4.38
CA LEU A 107 -5.42 2.41 3.47
C LEU A 107 -6.74 2.58 2.69
N LEU A 108 -7.35 1.49 2.22
CA LEU A 108 -8.67 1.56 1.56
C LEU A 108 -9.69 2.27 2.47
N SER A 109 -9.76 1.88 3.75
CA SER A 109 -10.73 2.48 4.68
C SER A 109 -10.50 3.98 4.88
N GLN A 110 -9.25 4.43 4.90
CA GLN A 110 -8.90 5.84 5.04
C GLN A 110 -9.26 6.62 3.76
N VAL A 111 -8.96 6.06 2.59
CA VAL A 111 -9.31 6.63 1.29
C VAL A 111 -10.83 6.76 1.12
N LEU A 112 -11.60 5.78 1.59
CA LEU A 112 -13.07 5.84 1.57
C LEU A 112 -13.62 6.95 2.46
N ASP A 113 -13.06 7.11 3.67
CA ASP A 113 -13.52 8.13 4.63
C ASP A 113 -13.14 9.55 4.19
N LEU A 114 -12.18 9.73 3.28
CA LEU A 114 -11.94 11.02 2.60
C LEU A 114 -13.09 11.43 1.67
N GLY A 115 -13.99 10.51 1.32
CA GLY A 115 -15.17 10.78 0.49
C GLY A 115 -14.92 10.71 -1.01
N PHE A 116 -13.81 10.11 -1.44
CA PHE A 116 -13.56 9.86 -2.86
C PHE A 116 -14.54 8.83 -3.45
N GLN A 117 -14.83 8.99 -4.73
CA GLN A 117 -15.44 7.93 -5.51
C GLN A 117 -14.37 6.87 -5.79
N VAL A 118 -14.61 5.64 -5.36
CA VAL A 118 -13.63 4.54 -5.42
C VAL A 118 -14.21 3.37 -6.19
N VAL A 119 -13.41 2.82 -7.10
CA VAL A 119 -13.59 1.48 -7.69
C VAL A 119 -12.42 0.62 -7.25
N VAL A 120 -12.69 -0.57 -6.76
CA VAL A 120 -11.65 -1.49 -6.26
C VAL A 120 -11.28 -2.47 -7.35
N ALA A 121 -10.02 -2.48 -7.74
CA ALA A 121 -9.41 -3.52 -8.55
C ALA A 121 -8.80 -4.58 -7.63
N LEU A 122 -9.44 -5.74 -7.51
CA LEU A 122 -8.95 -6.86 -6.71
C LEU A 122 -7.88 -7.61 -7.51
N SER A 123 -6.62 -7.45 -7.14
CA SER A 123 -5.47 -8.03 -7.85
C SER A 123 -5.07 -9.41 -7.31
N PHE A 124 -4.22 -10.11 -8.08
CA PHE A 124 -3.67 -11.43 -7.75
C PHE A 124 -4.74 -12.52 -7.54
N THR A 125 -5.81 -12.46 -8.31
CA THR A 125 -6.94 -13.40 -8.20
C THR A 125 -6.74 -14.70 -8.96
N GLU A 126 -5.61 -14.91 -9.65
CA GLU A 126 -5.38 -16.07 -10.52
C GLU A 126 -5.28 -17.39 -9.76
N ARG A 127 -4.97 -17.34 -8.46
CA ARG A 127 -4.82 -18.51 -7.58
C ARG A 127 -6.01 -18.69 -6.63
N LEU A 128 -7.05 -17.86 -6.77
CA LEU A 128 -8.27 -17.98 -5.99
C LEU A 128 -9.28 -18.83 -6.75
N GLU A 129 -9.94 -19.73 -6.03
CA GLU A 129 -11.11 -20.41 -6.56
C GLU A 129 -12.23 -19.40 -6.84
N GLU A 130 -13.09 -19.72 -7.80
CA GLU A 130 -14.17 -18.82 -8.25
C GLU A 130 -15.10 -18.41 -7.10
N GLU A 131 -15.44 -19.34 -6.21
CA GLU A 131 -16.30 -19.10 -5.05
C GLU A 131 -15.67 -18.16 -4.03
N ASP A 132 -14.37 -18.31 -3.76
CA ASP A 132 -13.63 -17.45 -2.83
C ASP A 132 -13.50 -16.03 -3.40
N ARG A 133 -13.18 -15.93 -4.69
CA ARG A 133 -13.07 -14.66 -5.38
C ARG A 133 -14.42 -13.92 -5.35
N LEU A 134 -15.51 -14.61 -5.66
CA LEU A 134 -16.86 -14.05 -5.60
C LEU A 134 -17.18 -13.58 -4.18
N HIS A 135 -16.93 -14.42 -3.17
CA HIS A 135 -17.17 -14.08 -1.77
C HIS A 135 -16.42 -12.82 -1.33
N ILE A 136 -15.13 -12.69 -1.68
CA ILE A 136 -14.33 -11.49 -1.38
C ILE A 136 -14.92 -10.26 -2.08
N THR A 137 -15.24 -10.37 -3.37
CA THR A 137 -15.78 -9.24 -4.14
C THR A 137 -17.12 -8.75 -3.60
N GLU A 138 -18.05 -9.66 -3.32
CA GLU A 138 -19.37 -9.34 -2.77
C GLU A 138 -19.25 -8.71 -1.40
N PHE A 139 -18.51 -9.34 -0.49
CA PHE A 139 -18.36 -8.85 0.87
C PHE A 139 -17.73 -7.45 0.91
N ILE A 140 -16.66 -7.21 0.16
CA ILE A 140 -16.03 -5.88 0.10
C ILE A 140 -16.96 -4.88 -0.56
N SER A 141 -17.66 -5.26 -1.63
CA SER A 141 -18.62 -4.40 -2.33
C SER A 141 -19.74 -3.93 -1.39
N GLU A 142 -20.36 -4.84 -0.64
CA GLU A 142 -21.42 -4.54 0.32
C GLU A 142 -20.94 -3.62 1.44
N ASN A 143 -19.79 -3.95 2.05
CA ASN A 143 -19.29 -3.22 3.22
C ASN A 143 -18.65 -1.87 2.87
N THR A 144 -18.21 -1.66 1.63
CA THR A 144 -17.58 -0.40 1.19
C THR A 144 -18.44 0.43 0.24
N SER A 145 -19.55 -0.13 -0.28
CA SER A 145 -20.36 0.47 -1.35
C SER A 145 -19.50 0.88 -2.57
N CYS A 146 -18.47 0.09 -2.88
CA CYS A 146 -17.61 0.25 -4.05
C CYS A 146 -17.86 -0.90 -5.01
N LYS A 147 -17.80 -0.64 -6.32
CA LYS A 147 -17.66 -1.74 -7.28
C LYS A 147 -16.30 -2.40 -7.07
N VAL A 148 -16.28 -3.73 -6.93
CA VAL A 148 -15.05 -4.53 -6.77
C VAL A 148 -14.91 -5.45 -7.97
N ILE A 149 -13.78 -5.34 -8.67
CA ILE A 149 -13.57 -5.99 -9.98
C ILE A 149 -12.29 -6.81 -9.90
N PRO A 150 -12.37 -8.14 -10.03
CA PRO A 150 -11.19 -8.99 -10.13
C PRO A 150 -10.34 -8.67 -11.35
N ILE A 151 -9.03 -8.51 -11.15
CA ILE A 151 -8.07 -8.27 -12.22
C ILE A 151 -6.99 -9.34 -12.21
N HIS A 152 -6.76 -9.92 -13.38
CA HIS A 152 -5.63 -10.83 -13.61
C HIS A 152 -4.47 -10.04 -14.20
N SER A 153 -3.42 -9.84 -13.41
CA SER A 153 -2.33 -8.91 -13.73
C SER A 153 -1.54 -9.31 -14.98
N LYS A 154 -1.52 -10.60 -15.35
CA LYS A 154 -0.79 -11.10 -16.53
C LYS A 154 -1.64 -11.26 -17.78
N SER A 155 -2.90 -11.69 -17.62
CA SER A 155 -3.77 -11.97 -18.78
C SER A 155 -4.64 -10.78 -19.18
N GLY A 156 -4.71 -9.73 -18.36
CA GLY A 156 -5.56 -8.56 -18.62
C GLY A 156 -7.06 -8.83 -18.44
N LYS A 157 -7.46 -10.00 -17.92
CA LYS A 157 -8.86 -10.26 -17.58
C LYS A 157 -9.34 -9.26 -16.51
N GLY A 158 -10.56 -8.76 -16.68
CA GLY A 158 -11.18 -7.76 -15.82
C GLY A 158 -10.86 -6.30 -16.18
N ILE A 159 -9.90 -6.03 -17.09
CA ILE A 159 -9.56 -4.65 -17.49
C ILE A 159 -10.73 -3.95 -18.19
N LEU A 160 -11.40 -4.65 -19.12
CA LEU A 160 -12.57 -4.10 -19.82
C LEU A 160 -13.74 -3.86 -18.85
N GLU A 161 -13.96 -4.77 -17.91
CA GLU A 161 -14.99 -4.62 -16.85
C GLU A 161 -14.67 -3.43 -15.93
N LEU A 162 -13.38 -3.22 -15.62
CA LEU A 162 -12.92 -2.06 -14.87
C LEU A 162 -13.17 -0.75 -15.64
N GLN A 163 -12.82 -0.69 -16.91
CA GLN A 163 -13.09 0.47 -17.77
C GLN A 163 -14.59 0.77 -17.86
N ASP A 164 -15.43 -0.25 -18.06
CA ASP A 164 -16.88 -0.12 -18.08
C ASP A 164 -17.43 0.41 -16.74
N ALA A 165 -16.95 -0.13 -15.62
CA ALA A 165 -17.37 0.31 -14.31
C ALA A 165 -17.01 1.77 -14.03
N LEU A 166 -15.85 2.22 -14.50
CA LEU A 166 -15.36 3.60 -14.40
C LEU A 166 -16.15 4.56 -15.29
N LEU A 167 -16.54 4.12 -16.50
CA LEU A 167 -17.39 4.87 -17.42
C LEU A 167 -18.78 5.13 -16.82
N HIS A 168 -19.35 4.10 -16.20
CA HIS A 168 -20.68 4.13 -15.59
C HIS A 168 -20.70 4.56 -14.11
N LEU A 169 -19.65 5.24 -13.64
CA LEU A 169 -19.66 5.81 -12.29
C LEU A 169 -20.68 6.94 -12.18
N PRO A 170 -21.50 6.97 -11.12
CA PRO A 170 -22.47 8.05 -10.93
C PRO A 170 -21.76 9.40 -10.79
N SER A 171 -22.34 10.44 -11.38
CA SER A 171 -21.77 11.80 -11.31
C SER A 171 -21.90 12.43 -9.91
N ASN A 172 -22.78 11.91 -9.07
CA ASN A 172 -23.04 12.43 -7.73
C ASN A 172 -22.05 11.85 -6.71
N LYS A 173 -21.71 12.65 -5.68
CA LYS A 173 -20.96 12.16 -4.52
C LYS A 173 -21.71 11.00 -3.87
N ILE A 174 -21.02 9.89 -3.65
CA ILE A 174 -21.58 8.72 -2.96
C ILE A 174 -21.54 9.01 -1.47
N PHE A 175 -22.71 9.09 -0.83
CA PHE A 175 -22.78 9.18 0.62
C PHE A 175 -22.56 7.79 1.22
N ARG A 176 -21.52 7.66 2.05
CA ARG A 176 -21.17 6.41 2.73
C ARG A 176 -21.11 6.66 4.23
N LYS A 177 -21.52 5.68 5.02
CA LYS A 177 -21.26 5.72 6.47
C LYS A 177 -19.74 5.62 6.68
N PRO A 178 -19.11 6.55 7.41
CA PRO A 178 -17.68 6.47 7.69
C PRO A 178 -17.33 5.16 8.40
N ILE A 179 -16.22 4.55 8.01
CA ILE A 179 -15.67 3.35 8.64
C ILE A 179 -15.09 3.74 10.00
N TYR A 180 -14.31 4.82 10.05
CA TYR A 180 -13.82 5.38 11.30
C TYR A 180 -14.85 6.30 11.95
N GLN A 181 -15.25 5.96 13.18
CA GLN A 181 -16.07 6.81 14.01
C GLN A 181 -15.17 7.75 14.81
N ILE A 182 -15.13 9.02 14.40
CA ILE A 182 -14.35 10.04 15.09
C ILE A 182 -14.92 10.25 16.50
N PRO A 183 -14.10 10.16 17.57
CA PRO A 183 -14.55 10.40 18.93
C PRO A 183 -15.22 11.76 19.12
N VAL A 184 -16.28 11.78 19.94
CA VAL A 184 -17.12 12.98 20.18
C VAL A 184 -16.31 14.17 20.68
N SER A 185 -15.21 13.92 21.41
CA SER A 185 -14.27 14.93 21.88
C SER A 185 -13.70 15.79 20.74
N TYR A 186 -13.52 15.22 19.54
CA TYR A 186 -12.93 15.90 18.40
C TYR A 186 -13.98 16.53 17.46
N LEU A 187 -15.23 16.06 17.50
CA LEU A 187 -16.27 16.51 16.58
C LEU A 187 -16.52 18.02 16.66
N LYS A 188 -16.66 18.57 17.87
CA LYS A 188 -16.93 20.00 18.08
C LYS A 188 -15.86 20.88 17.42
N GLU A 189 -14.61 20.47 17.52
CA GLU A 189 -13.49 21.19 16.92
C GLU A 189 -13.53 21.12 15.39
N LEU A 190 -13.72 19.92 14.83
CA LEU A 190 -13.74 19.70 13.37
C LEU A 190 -14.97 20.32 12.68
N GLU A 191 -16.09 20.40 13.39
CA GLU A 191 -17.34 21.01 12.90
C GLU A 191 -17.28 22.54 12.93
N SER A 192 -16.51 23.13 13.85
CA SER A 192 -16.38 24.58 13.97
C SER A 192 -15.69 25.25 12.78
N ASN A 193 -14.94 24.50 11.97
CA ASN A 193 -14.23 25.03 10.81
C ASN A 193 -15.12 25.10 9.57
N THR A 194 -15.80 26.23 9.41
CA THR A 194 -16.77 26.47 8.33
C THR A 194 -16.14 26.54 6.93
N SER A 195 -14.84 26.80 6.83
CA SER A 195 -14.13 26.92 5.55
C SER A 195 -13.95 25.58 4.82
N LEU A 196 -14.12 24.45 5.51
CA LEU A 196 -13.88 23.10 4.98
C LEU A 196 -15.16 22.26 4.94
N MET A 197 -16.32 22.91 4.85
CA MET A 197 -17.63 22.26 4.95
C MET A 197 -17.94 21.29 3.82
N ASP A 198 -17.31 21.45 2.65
CA ASP A 198 -17.42 20.55 1.50
C ASP A 198 -16.67 19.21 1.67
N LYS A 199 -15.78 19.13 2.67
CA LYS A 199 -14.95 17.97 3.01
C LYS A 199 -15.58 17.13 4.11
N THR A 200 -15.28 15.83 4.11
CA THR A 200 -15.67 14.91 5.18
C THR A 200 -14.98 15.28 6.50
N LEU A 201 -15.56 14.85 7.62
CA LEU A 201 -14.93 15.05 8.94
C LEU A 201 -13.53 14.40 9.00
N TYR A 202 -13.36 13.25 8.36
CA TYR A 202 -12.07 12.56 8.30
C TYR A 202 -11.02 13.35 7.51
N HIS A 203 -11.41 13.96 6.40
CA HIS A 203 -10.53 14.86 5.65
C HIS A 203 -10.06 16.03 6.51
N ARG A 204 -10.97 16.65 7.28
CA ARG A 204 -10.61 17.74 8.22
C ARG A 204 -9.67 17.28 9.32
N LEU A 205 -9.87 16.06 9.84
CA LEU A 205 -8.98 15.47 10.83
C LEU A 205 -7.55 15.31 10.28
N LEU A 206 -7.40 14.82 9.04
CA LEU A 206 -6.09 14.71 8.41
C LEU A 206 -5.45 16.07 8.14
N LEU A 207 -6.21 17.07 7.67
CA LEU A 207 -5.69 18.44 7.51
C LEU A 207 -5.13 18.98 8.84
N LYS A 208 -5.80 18.70 9.96
CA LYS A 208 -5.30 19.05 11.30
C LYS A 208 -4.00 18.32 11.63
N HIS A 209 -3.93 17.01 11.41
CA HIS A 209 -2.70 16.23 11.68
C HIS A 209 -1.49 16.72 10.88
N TYR A 210 -1.71 17.13 9.63
CA TYR A 210 -0.66 17.68 8.76
C TYR A 210 -0.47 19.19 8.88
N GLN A 211 -1.16 19.84 9.84
CA GLN A 211 -1.10 21.28 10.10
C GLN A 211 -1.27 22.11 8.83
N VAL A 212 -2.21 21.68 7.98
CA VAL A 212 -2.48 22.37 6.72
C VAL A 212 -3.22 23.65 7.02
N ASP A 213 -2.66 24.78 6.58
CA ASP A 213 -3.32 26.07 6.74
C ASP A 213 -4.57 26.14 5.85
N PRO A 214 -5.59 26.95 6.22
CA PRO A 214 -6.81 27.07 5.41
C PRO A 214 -6.57 27.53 3.97
N ALA A 215 -5.46 28.24 3.72
CA ALA A 215 -5.04 28.68 2.39
C ALA A 215 -4.31 27.58 1.57
N GLY A 216 -3.89 26.48 2.20
CA GLY A 216 -3.13 25.41 1.55
C GLY A 216 -1.74 25.85 1.08
N ASN A 217 -1.13 26.84 1.73
CA ASN A 217 0.24 27.26 1.41
C ASN A 217 1.28 26.37 2.11
N ASN A 218 0.91 25.75 3.24
CA ASN A 218 1.79 24.87 4.00
C ASN A 218 1.14 23.50 4.18
N PHE A 219 1.85 22.46 3.73
CA PHE A 219 1.58 21.08 4.15
C PHE A 219 2.77 20.67 5.02
N GLY A 220 2.57 20.61 6.34
CA GLY A 220 3.64 20.39 7.30
C GLY A 220 4.44 19.14 6.95
N LEU A 221 5.75 19.27 6.83
CA LEU A 221 6.65 18.16 6.43
C LEU A 221 6.78 17.07 7.50
N ASN A 222 6.28 17.31 8.72
CA ASN A 222 6.55 16.42 9.85
C ASN A 222 5.28 16.14 10.68
N PRO A 223 4.48 15.12 10.32
CA PRO A 223 3.34 14.69 11.13
C PRO A 223 3.73 14.24 12.55
N PHE A 224 5.03 14.01 12.82
CA PHE A 224 5.56 13.66 14.14
C PHE A 224 5.92 14.86 15.02
N SER A 225 5.76 16.09 14.53
CA SER A 225 6.12 17.29 15.29
C SER A 225 5.16 17.59 16.45
N HIS A 226 4.02 16.90 16.53
CA HIS A 226 3.00 17.11 17.57
C HIS A 226 2.61 15.80 18.28
N PRO A 227 2.98 15.63 19.57
CA PRO A 227 2.70 14.42 20.36
C PRO A 227 1.21 14.04 20.44
N GLU A 228 0.32 15.04 20.48
CA GLU A 228 -1.13 14.82 20.49
C GLU A 228 -1.64 14.25 19.17
N SER A 229 -1.06 14.65 18.03
CA SER A 229 -1.42 14.10 16.73
C SER A 229 -1.01 12.63 16.63
N ILE A 230 0.18 12.26 17.11
CA ILE A 230 0.66 10.87 17.08
C ILE A 230 -0.31 9.95 17.84
N HIS A 231 -0.74 10.34 19.04
CA HIS A 231 -1.70 9.55 19.81
C HIS A 231 -3.03 9.38 19.07
N GLN A 232 -3.54 10.44 18.44
CA GLN A 232 -4.78 10.41 17.66
C GLN A 232 -4.66 9.49 16.44
N GLN A 233 -3.55 9.54 15.72
CA GLN A 233 -3.27 8.67 14.57
C GLN A 233 -3.20 7.19 14.99
N ILE A 234 -2.57 6.89 16.13
CA ILE A 234 -2.53 5.53 16.69
C ILE A 234 -3.94 5.07 17.09
N GLN A 235 -4.71 5.91 17.78
CA GLN A 235 -6.08 5.60 18.17
C GLN A 235 -6.98 5.35 16.96
N GLU A 236 -6.87 6.17 15.92
CA GLU A 236 -7.56 5.95 14.64
C GLU A 236 -7.20 4.58 14.07
N THR A 237 -5.90 4.32 13.91
CA THR A 237 -5.38 3.08 13.30
C THR A 237 -5.89 1.85 14.04
N MET A 238 -5.78 1.83 15.37
CA MET A 238 -6.28 0.73 16.19
C MET A 238 -7.80 0.56 16.10
N SER A 239 -8.55 1.67 16.08
CA SER A 239 -10.01 1.64 15.96
C SER A 239 -10.46 1.06 14.61
N ARG A 240 -9.74 1.37 13.53
CA ARG A 240 -9.96 0.78 12.21
C ARG A 240 -9.66 -0.72 12.23
N TYR A 241 -8.53 -1.15 12.81
CA TYR A 241 -8.18 -2.57 12.89
C TYR A 241 -9.23 -3.41 13.62
N THR A 242 -9.87 -2.89 14.67
CA THR A 242 -10.99 -3.60 15.33
C THR A 242 -12.11 -3.99 14.34
N ILE A 243 -12.42 -3.14 13.36
CA ILE A 243 -13.43 -3.40 12.33
C ILE A 243 -12.86 -4.31 11.24
N LEU A 244 -11.66 -3.99 10.74
CA LEU A 244 -11.04 -4.67 9.61
C LEU A 244 -10.63 -6.10 9.95
N ASP A 245 -10.18 -6.37 11.17
CA ASP A 245 -9.86 -7.73 11.63
C ASP A 245 -11.11 -8.60 11.66
N ASN A 246 -12.27 -8.03 12.02
CA ASN A 246 -13.54 -8.73 11.92
C ASN A 246 -13.92 -9.03 10.45
N TRP A 247 -13.71 -8.08 9.54
CA TRP A 247 -13.93 -8.30 8.10
C TRP A 247 -13.05 -9.44 7.57
N VAL A 248 -11.76 -9.39 7.88
CA VAL A 248 -10.80 -10.42 7.49
C VAL A 248 -11.16 -11.77 8.10
N ALA A 249 -11.61 -11.81 9.36
CA ALA A 249 -12.05 -13.04 9.99
C ALA A 249 -13.28 -13.64 9.30
N ILE A 250 -14.22 -12.83 8.81
CA ILE A 250 -15.38 -13.29 8.04
C ILE A 250 -14.95 -13.86 6.69
N LEU A 251 -14.12 -13.11 5.96
CA LEU A 251 -13.58 -13.53 4.67
C LEU A 251 -12.77 -14.83 4.79
N ASN A 252 -12.02 -14.98 5.89
CA ASN A 252 -11.25 -16.19 6.18
C ASN A 252 -12.08 -17.32 6.81
N LYS A 253 -13.31 -17.10 7.29
CA LYS A 253 -14.14 -18.16 7.90
C LYS A 253 -14.76 -19.09 6.88
N LYS A 254 -15.03 -18.59 5.66
CA LYS A 254 -15.45 -19.41 4.52
C LYS A 254 -14.26 -20.08 3.82
N HIS A 255 -13.09 -19.48 4.00
CA HIS A 255 -11.81 -20.01 3.58
C HIS A 255 -11.37 -21.10 4.56
N HIS A 256 -11.28 -22.35 4.10
CA HIS A 256 -10.26 -23.20 4.70
C HIS A 256 -8.95 -22.42 4.56
N PRO A 257 -8.19 -22.19 5.62
CA PRO A 257 -6.99 -21.40 5.51
C PRO A 257 -6.04 -22.15 4.58
N HIS A 258 -6.03 -21.77 3.31
CA HIS A 258 -4.85 -21.80 2.48
C HIS A 258 -3.94 -20.69 3.02
N THR A 259 -3.50 -20.88 4.27
CA THR A 259 -2.16 -20.49 4.66
C THR A 259 -1.29 -20.99 3.51
N PRO A 260 -0.41 -20.18 2.91
CA PRO A 260 0.59 -20.74 2.00
C PRO A 260 1.15 -21.94 2.74
N SER A 261 1.07 -23.14 2.15
CA SER A 261 1.41 -24.39 2.80
C SER A 261 2.82 -24.28 3.36
N GLN A 262 2.93 -23.72 4.56
CA GLN A 262 4.12 -23.78 5.36
C GLN A 262 4.15 -25.24 5.72
N SER A 263 5.13 -25.92 5.13
CA SER A 263 5.38 -27.32 5.41
C SER A 263 5.28 -27.56 6.92
N VAL A 264 4.81 -28.73 7.33
CA VAL A 264 4.71 -29.08 8.76
C VAL A 264 6.04 -28.82 9.48
N LEU A 265 7.16 -28.90 8.75
CA LEU A 265 8.50 -28.54 9.22
C LEU A 265 8.66 -27.05 9.53
N THR A 266 8.25 -26.15 8.62
CA THR A 266 8.30 -24.69 8.82
C THR A 266 7.51 -24.28 10.06
N ARG A 267 6.30 -24.83 10.25
CA ARG A 267 5.42 -24.49 11.38
C ARG A 267 5.99 -24.95 12.73
N LYS A 268 6.67 -26.11 12.75
CA LYS A 268 7.37 -26.61 13.94
C LYS A 268 8.61 -25.77 14.27
N LEU A 269 9.37 -25.36 13.26
CA LEU A 269 10.54 -24.50 13.44
C LEU A 269 10.13 -23.13 13.99
N ASP A 270 9.07 -22.53 13.44
CA ASP A 270 8.57 -21.23 13.89
C ASP A 270 8.07 -21.28 15.34
N ALA A 271 7.38 -22.37 15.72
CA ALA A 271 6.91 -22.57 17.09
C ALA A 271 8.07 -22.69 18.10
N VAL A 272 9.19 -23.31 17.71
CA VAL A 272 10.40 -23.38 18.57
C VAL A 272 11.11 -22.04 18.61
N ALA A 273 11.22 -21.34 17.47
CA ALA A 273 11.91 -20.06 17.36
C ALA A 273 11.21 -18.93 18.13
N THR A 274 9.87 -18.95 18.20
CA THR A 274 9.06 -17.93 18.88
C THR A 274 8.74 -18.26 20.34
N HIS A 275 9.19 -19.41 20.84
CA HIS A 275 8.91 -19.83 22.21
C HIS A 275 9.63 -18.93 23.24
N PRO A 276 8.97 -18.49 24.34
CA PRO A 276 9.54 -17.54 25.31
C PRO A 276 10.88 -17.95 25.94
N PHE A 277 11.11 -19.26 26.10
CA PHE A 277 12.38 -19.82 26.59
C PHE A 277 13.26 -20.41 25.47
N TRP A 278 12.74 -21.41 24.73
CA TRP A 278 13.47 -22.08 23.64
C TRP A 278 13.87 -21.17 22.48
N GLY A 279 13.15 -20.08 22.23
CA GLY A 279 13.52 -19.09 21.21
C GLY A 279 14.86 -18.43 21.51
N TYR A 280 15.11 -18.04 22.77
CA TYR A 280 16.41 -17.50 23.16
C TYR A 280 17.52 -18.55 23.09
N VAL A 281 17.26 -19.80 23.49
CA VAL A 281 18.23 -20.90 23.40
C VAL A 281 18.64 -21.15 21.95
N LEU A 282 17.66 -21.22 21.03
CA LEU A 282 17.89 -21.40 19.60
C LEU A 282 18.66 -20.20 19.02
N PHE A 283 18.28 -18.97 19.39
CA PHE A 283 18.95 -17.76 18.96
C PHE A 283 20.44 -17.76 19.33
N PHE A 284 20.77 -18.05 20.59
CA PHE A 284 22.16 -18.15 21.04
C PHE A 284 22.91 -19.29 20.35
N ALA A 285 22.27 -20.45 20.13
CA ALA A 285 22.88 -21.56 19.41
C ALA A 285 23.23 -21.19 17.96
N VAL A 286 22.32 -20.51 17.25
CA VAL A 286 22.57 -20.03 15.88
C VAL A 286 23.70 -19.03 15.85
N ILE A 287 23.73 -18.07 16.78
CA ILE A 287 24.83 -17.11 16.89
C ILE A 287 26.16 -17.82 17.15
N LEU A 288 26.19 -18.81 18.04
CA LEU A 288 27.40 -19.58 18.35
C LEU A 288 27.90 -20.33 17.12
N VAL A 289 27.00 -20.95 16.35
CA VAL A 289 27.35 -21.63 15.08
C VAL A 289 27.89 -20.65 14.06
N VAL A 290 27.26 -19.50 13.87
CA VAL A 290 27.76 -18.45 12.94
C VAL A 290 29.13 -17.95 13.39
N PHE A 291 29.31 -17.69 14.68
CA PHE A 291 30.58 -17.24 15.24
C PHE A 291 31.67 -18.29 15.02
N HIS A 292 31.42 -19.55 15.39
CA HIS A 292 32.37 -20.64 15.18
C HIS A 292 32.70 -20.84 13.70
N SER A 293 31.69 -20.71 12.83
CA SER A 293 31.86 -20.79 11.37
C SER A 293 32.78 -19.70 10.84
N ILE A 294 32.67 -18.46 11.33
CA ILE A 294 33.56 -17.37 10.92
C ILE A 294 35.02 -17.68 11.25
N PHE A 295 35.31 -18.28 12.41
CA PHE A 295 36.70 -18.60 12.77
C PHE A 295 37.23 -19.89 12.15
N SER A 296 36.37 -20.88 11.93
CA SER A 296 36.76 -22.21 11.46
C SER A 296 36.69 -22.36 9.94
N LEU A 297 35.67 -21.80 9.28
CA LEU A 297 35.54 -21.85 7.82
C LEU A 297 36.38 -20.78 7.13
N ALA A 298 36.70 -19.66 7.79
CA ALA A 298 37.56 -18.65 7.18
C ALA A 298 39.04 -19.05 7.17
N THR A 299 39.49 -19.97 8.03
CA THR A 299 40.89 -20.44 8.00
C THR A 299 41.18 -21.25 6.74
N ILE A 300 40.22 -22.02 6.23
CA ILE A 300 40.39 -22.84 5.02
C ILE A 300 40.84 -21.99 3.79
N PRO A 301 40.14 -20.90 3.40
CA PRO A 301 40.61 -20.06 2.30
C PRO A 301 41.86 -19.25 2.65
N MET A 302 42.10 -18.90 3.93
CA MET A 302 43.34 -18.24 4.33
C MET A 302 44.55 -19.15 4.09
N ASP A 303 44.45 -20.42 4.50
CA ASP A 303 45.49 -21.43 4.32
C ASP A 303 45.77 -21.69 2.82
N TRP A 304 44.71 -21.71 1.99
CA TRP A 304 44.86 -21.85 0.54
C TRP A 304 45.58 -20.66 -0.11
N ILE A 305 45.29 -19.44 0.34
CA ILE A 305 45.97 -18.24 -0.12
C ILE A 305 47.44 -18.29 0.31
N GLU A 306 47.72 -18.68 1.56
CA GLU A 306 49.08 -18.77 2.09
C GLU A 306 49.92 -19.83 1.35
N GLU A 307 49.38 -21.04 1.13
CA GLU A 307 50.02 -22.06 0.31
C GLU A 307 50.24 -21.61 -1.14
N GLY A 308 49.28 -20.88 -1.71
CA GLY A 308 49.40 -20.29 -3.04
C GLY A 308 50.59 -19.34 -3.14
N PHE A 309 50.72 -18.42 -2.18
CA PHE A 309 51.85 -17.49 -2.10
C PHE A 309 53.18 -18.22 -1.87
N LEU A 310 53.21 -19.26 -1.03
CA LEU A 310 54.41 -20.06 -0.79
C LEU A 310 54.90 -20.75 -2.08
N LYS A 311 53.98 -21.35 -2.85
CA LYS A 311 54.31 -22.00 -4.14
C LYS A 311 54.84 -21.01 -5.17
N ILE A 312 54.24 -19.82 -5.28
CA ILE A 312 54.70 -18.77 -6.19
C ILE A 312 56.11 -18.30 -5.79
N ASN A 313 56.35 -18.08 -4.50
CA ASN A 313 57.64 -17.60 -4.00
C ASN A 313 58.75 -18.65 -4.20
N GLN A 314 58.45 -19.93 -4.01
CA GLN A 314 59.37 -21.03 -4.32
C GLN A 314 59.69 -21.13 -5.82
N PHE A 315 58.67 -20.98 -6.69
CA PHE A 315 58.88 -20.99 -8.14
C PHE A 315 59.79 -19.83 -8.59
N LEU A 316 59.54 -18.61 -8.10
CA LEU A 316 60.37 -17.44 -8.40
C LEU A 316 61.81 -17.61 -7.92
N ARG A 317 62.02 -18.18 -6.73
CA ARG A 317 63.37 -18.48 -6.24
C ARG A 317 64.10 -19.52 -7.08
N HIS A 318 63.39 -20.52 -7.61
CA HIS A 318 63.99 -21.54 -8.45
C HIS A 318 64.37 -21.01 -9.84
N GLN A 319 63.69 -19.96 -10.33
CA GLN A 319 63.97 -19.35 -11.64
C GLN A 319 65.05 -18.25 -11.60
N LEU A 320 65.43 -17.78 -10.41
CA LEU A 320 66.43 -16.71 -10.18
C LEU A 320 67.81 -17.24 -9.75
N LEU A 321 68.01 -18.55 -9.73
CA LEU A 321 69.30 -19.25 -9.55
C LEU A 321 69.59 -20.08 -10.81
#